data_AF-A0AA48GSA4-F1
#
_entry.id   AF-A0AA48GSA4-F1
#
_cell.length_a   1.000
_cell.length_b   1.000
_cell.length_c   1.000
_cell.angle_alpha   90.00
_cell.angle_beta   90.00
_cell.angle_gamma   90.00
#
_symmetry.space_group_name_H-M   'P 1'
#
loop_
_entity.id
_entity.type
_entity.pdbx_description
1 polymer ?
#
loop_
_entity_poly.entity_id
_entity_poly.type
_entity_poly.pdbx_seq_one_letter_code
_entity_poly.pdbx_strand_id
1 'polypeptide(L)'
;MAIFGFGKDKKDGGGSQELVLAYLEDAQRVRAPFTLSGPRKAEVPAVVQGIDESEGTVTFQITGPLLAEKGNAVELIFIQEGLRLGGSARLLETRSGVAVLELPDALELKERRGAPRARLNPKEGATITALTGLFDGVGITGTIENISESGVRLRVEKGMAIKGEKRLPLGTGLVPVGQPFMLIKLNKVPKCPAVMELEGKAVYLDAGSGGLTMGIAFSRPKADVAGALRGLVASRTSAIPSSLPPKTRRKAEPPSSGLLADEPLVRPRPQEEPKTRPAEVKAEAPPPPPEPPKPEEEEAQPAAKSDVLARLKKRSRAVVVLSRTAAFDDILKGFLQEDGFGRVLSTTFPEEVFELLRQPNLGVLLLDGDMTVVESLEFVKRLQATCEDLPPIVLAAEDISTAIVLAARRHGVAQLVVRPYVLDATFSALLSEQVALR
;
A
#
# COMPACT_ATOMS: atom_id res chain seq x y z
N MET A 1 25.64 -57.22 -19.23
CA MET A 1 25.45 -56.07 -20.14
C MET A 1 23.99 -56.06 -20.55
N ALA A 2 23.21 -55.12 -20.02
CA ALA A 2 21.81 -54.93 -20.38
C ALA A 2 21.68 -53.56 -21.06
N ILE A 3 21.22 -53.59 -22.30
CA ILE A 3 20.99 -52.42 -23.16
C ILE A 3 19.65 -51.81 -22.73
N PHE A 4 19.67 -50.68 -22.04
CA PHE A 4 18.49 -49.84 -21.82
C PHE A 4 18.51 -48.69 -22.83
N GLY A 5 17.74 -48.85 -23.90
CA GLY A 5 17.36 -47.75 -24.78
C GLY A 5 16.20 -46.99 -24.17
N PHE A 6 16.48 -45.86 -23.52
CA PHE A 6 15.45 -44.86 -23.22
C PHE A 6 15.17 -44.08 -24.50
N GLY A 7 14.12 -44.48 -25.21
CA GLY A 7 13.48 -43.64 -26.21
C GLY A 7 13.00 -42.36 -25.54
N LYS A 8 13.56 -41.22 -25.95
CA LYS A 8 12.96 -39.91 -25.72
C LYS A 8 11.68 -39.87 -26.55
N ASP A 9 10.54 -40.12 -25.91
CA ASP A 9 9.26 -39.71 -26.44
C ASP A 9 9.24 -38.19 -26.53
N LYS A 10 9.46 -37.69 -27.75
CA LYS A 10 8.98 -36.37 -28.17
C LYS A 10 7.48 -36.35 -27.92
N LYS A 11 7.05 -35.68 -26.85
CA LYS A 11 5.65 -35.26 -26.73
C LYS A 11 5.33 -34.32 -27.88
N ASP A 12 4.26 -34.66 -28.60
CA ASP A 12 3.73 -34.00 -29.77
C ASP A 12 3.57 -32.49 -29.60
N GLY A 13 4.19 -31.73 -30.50
CA GLY A 13 4.22 -30.26 -30.51
C GLY A 13 2.92 -29.58 -30.99
N GLY A 14 1.78 -30.28 -31.03
CA GLY A 14 0.49 -29.70 -31.46
C GLY A 14 -0.25 -28.94 -30.36
N GLY A 15 -0.10 -29.35 -29.10
CA GLY A 15 -0.92 -28.80 -28.00
C GLY A 15 -0.50 -27.42 -27.50
N SER A 16 0.77 -27.01 -27.65
CA SER A 16 1.23 -25.71 -27.18
C SER A 16 0.80 -24.59 -28.11
N GLN A 17 0.91 -24.78 -29.43
CA GLN A 17 0.60 -23.75 -30.42
C GLN A 17 -0.90 -23.45 -30.52
N GLU A 18 -1.75 -24.48 -30.46
CA GLU A 18 -3.21 -24.29 -30.39
C GLU A 18 -3.63 -23.51 -29.14
N LEU A 19 -2.96 -23.76 -28.01
CA LEU A 19 -3.20 -23.05 -26.76
C LEU A 19 -2.78 -21.57 -26.88
N VAL A 20 -1.61 -21.29 -27.46
CA VAL A 20 -1.14 -19.91 -27.72
C VAL A 20 -2.17 -19.16 -28.56
N LEU A 21 -2.62 -19.76 -29.67
CA LEU A 21 -3.62 -19.16 -30.55
C LEU A 21 -4.93 -18.89 -29.82
N ALA A 22 -5.43 -19.85 -29.03
CA ALA A 22 -6.67 -19.68 -28.28
C ALA A 22 -6.61 -18.51 -27.27
N TYR A 23 -5.45 -18.28 -26.64
CA TYR A 23 -5.24 -17.13 -25.75
C TYR A 23 -5.13 -15.82 -26.53
N LEU A 24 -4.35 -15.77 -27.61
CA LEU A 24 -4.18 -14.56 -28.41
C LEU A 24 -5.46 -14.13 -29.13
N GLU A 25 -6.23 -15.06 -29.70
CA GLU A 25 -7.52 -14.79 -30.35
C GLU A 25 -8.53 -14.20 -29.35
N ASP A 26 -8.60 -14.76 -28.15
CA ASP A 26 -9.49 -14.22 -27.12
C ASP A 26 -8.99 -12.87 -26.58
N ALA A 27 -7.66 -12.68 -26.47
CA ALA A 27 -7.07 -11.40 -26.09
C ALA A 27 -7.33 -10.31 -27.14
N GLN A 28 -7.30 -10.64 -28.43
CA GLN A 28 -7.69 -9.77 -29.54
C GLN A 28 -9.18 -9.38 -29.41
N ARG A 29 -10.06 -10.37 -29.18
CA ARG A 29 -11.50 -10.16 -29.05
C ARG A 29 -11.86 -9.18 -27.93
N VAL A 30 -11.24 -9.34 -26.76
CA VAL A 30 -11.50 -8.47 -25.60
C VAL A 30 -10.66 -7.19 -25.61
N ARG A 31 -9.85 -6.97 -26.65
CA ARG A 31 -8.86 -5.89 -26.73
C ARG A 31 -8.00 -5.78 -25.47
N ALA A 32 -7.49 -6.92 -25.01
CA ALA A 32 -6.65 -6.98 -23.83
C ALA A 32 -5.40 -6.09 -24.03
N PRO A 33 -5.00 -5.28 -23.03
CA PRO A 33 -3.78 -4.50 -23.10
C PRO A 33 -2.56 -5.42 -22.94
N PHE A 34 -1.61 -5.26 -23.85
CA PHE A 34 -0.29 -5.89 -23.82
C PHE A 34 0.78 -4.87 -23.44
N THR A 35 1.87 -5.37 -22.86
CA THR A 35 3.12 -4.65 -22.68
C THR A 35 4.18 -5.41 -23.46
N LEU A 36 4.76 -4.74 -24.45
CA LEU A 36 5.90 -5.26 -25.21
C LEU A 36 7.19 -4.68 -24.66
N SER A 37 8.21 -5.51 -24.49
CA SER A 37 9.52 -5.04 -24.05
C SER A 37 10.63 -5.65 -24.90
N GLY A 38 11.41 -4.77 -25.53
CA GLY A 38 12.58 -5.15 -26.33
C GLY A 38 13.81 -5.44 -25.46
N PRO A 39 14.99 -5.66 -26.07
CA PRO A 39 16.22 -6.00 -25.34
C PRO A 39 16.69 -4.92 -24.36
N ARG A 40 16.30 -3.65 -24.60
CA ARG A 40 16.57 -2.53 -23.69
C ARG A 40 15.57 -2.41 -22.53
N LYS A 41 14.63 -3.35 -22.40
CA LYS A 41 13.56 -3.38 -21.38
C LYS A 41 12.68 -2.13 -21.33
N ALA A 42 12.64 -1.37 -22.43
CA ALA A 42 11.68 -0.29 -22.58
C ALA A 42 10.29 -0.91 -22.82
N GLU A 43 9.34 -0.61 -21.94
CA GLU A 43 7.98 -1.12 -22.00
C GLU A 43 7.11 -0.23 -22.89
N VAL A 44 6.42 -0.85 -23.85
CA VAL A 44 5.51 -0.17 -24.78
C VAL A 44 4.12 -0.79 -24.68
N PRO A 45 3.07 0.01 -24.40
CA PRO A 45 1.69 -0.46 -24.44
C PRO A 45 1.29 -0.89 -25.86
N ALA A 46 0.60 -2.02 -25.97
CA ALA A 46 0.18 -2.59 -27.24
C ALA A 46 -1.20 -3.26 -27.16
N VAL A 47 -1.86 -3.44 -28.30
CA VAL A 47 -3.11 -4.21 -28.44
C VAL A 47 -2.99 -5.10 -29.68
N VAL A 48 -3.47 -6.35 -29.60
CA VAL A 48 -3.48 -7.24 -30.76
C VAL A 48 -4.48 -6.72 -31.80
N GLN A 49 -3.98 -6.48 -33.01
CA GLN A 49 -4.76 -6.03 -34.16
C GLN A 49 -5.19 -7.22 -35.04
N GLY A 50 -4.30 -8.16 -35.28
CA GLY A 50 -4.50 -9.30 -36.18
C GLY A 50 -3.60 -10.47 -35.84
N ILE A 51 -4.05 -11.69 -36.16
CA ILE A 51 -3.29 -12.93 -36.02
C ILE A 51 -3.37 -13.64 -37.37
N ASP A 52 -2.22 -13.94 -37.97
CA ASP A 52 -2.12 -14.71 -39.21
C ASP A 52 -1.50 -16.06 -38.92
N GLU A 53 -2.31 -17.11 -38.95
CA GLU A 53 -1.87 -18.49 -38.72
C GLU A 53 -1.05 -19.05 -39.87
N SER A 54 -1.31 -18.59 -41.10
CA SER A 54 -0.62 -19.08 -42.31
C SER A 54 0.81 -18.56 -42.40
N GLU A 55 1.02 -17.30 -42.01
CA GLU A 55 2.34 -16.69 -41.92
C GLU A 55 3.00 -16.90 -40.56
N GLY A 56 2.25 -17.39 -39.58
CA GLY A 56 2.73 -17.58 -38.21
C GLY A 56 3.07 -16.26 -37.53
N THR A 57 2.29 -15.20 -37.77
CA THR A 57 2.56 -13.85 -37.27
C THR A 57 1.42 -13.29 -36.43
N VAL A 58 1.77 -12.35 -35.55
CA VAL A 58 0.82 -11.56 -34.77
C VAL A 58 1.16 -10.08 -34.92
N THR A 59 0.13 -9.29 -35.21
CA THR A 59 0.24 -7.85 -35.44
C THR A 59 -0.31 -7.09 -34.24
N PHE A 60 0.51 -6.19 -33.71
CA PHE A 60 0.18 -5.34 -32.57
C PHE A 60 0.11 -3.88 -32.98
N GLN A 61 -0.91 -3.17 -32.53
CA GLN A 61 -0.93 -1.72 -32.50
C GLN A 61 -0.21 -1.24 -31.25
N ILE A 62 0.86 -0.45 -31.40
CA ILE A 62 1.70 0.05 -30.30
C ILE A 62 1.50 1.54 -30.06
N THR A 63 1.57 1.96 -28.78
CA THR A 63 1.48 3.37 -28.38
C THR A 63 2.86 3.85 -27.90
N GLY A 64 3.68 4.32 -28.84
CA GLY A 64 5.05 4.78 -28.58
C GLY A 64 6.11 4.00 -29.36
N PRO A 65 7.39 4.41 -29.28
CA PRO A 65 8.46 3.77 -30.01
C PRO A 65 8.89 2.46 -29.34
N LEU A 66 8.78 1.34 -30.06
CA LEU A 66 9.39 0.08 -29.65
C LEU A 66 10.89 0.11 -30.00
N LEU A 67 11.73 0.20 -28.97
CA LEU A 67 13.19 0.23 -29.13
C LEU A 67 13.75 -1.19 -29.33
N ALA A 68 13.41 -1.80 -30.47
CA ALA A 68 13.89 -3.10 -30.90
C ALA A 68 14.10 -3.11 -32.42
N GLU A 69 15.15 -3.81 -32.86
CA GLU A 69 15.46 -4.03 -34.27
C GLU A 69 14.82 -5.32 -34.77
N LYS A 70 14.63 -5.43 -36.08
CA LYS A 70 14.16 -6.66 -36.73
C LYS A 70 15.08 -7.83 -36.35
N GLY A 71 14.47 -8.95 -35.96
CA GLY A 71 15.14 -10.16 -35.49
C GLY A 71 15.32 -10.22 -33.97
N ASN A 72 15.14 -9.11 -33.24
CA ASN A 72 15.27 -9.11 -31.78
C ASN A 72 14.13 -9.88 -31.12
N ALA A 73 14.46 -10.56 -30.02
CA ALA A 73 13.45 -11.10 -29.12
C ALA A 73 12.74 -9.97 -28.38
N VAL A 74 11.41 -10.03 -28.38
CA VAL A 74 10.52 -9.11 -27.68
C VAL A 74 9.70 -9.93 -26.69
N GLU A 75 9.76 -9.54 -25.43
CA GLU A 75 8.87 -10.11 -24.42
C GLU A 75 7.50 -9.45 -24.51
N LEU A 76 6.46 -10.27 -24.48
CA LEU A 76 5.07 -9.85 -24.43
C LEU A 76 4.46 -10.27 -23.09
N ILE A 77 3.75 -9.34 -22.45
CA ILE A 77 3.07 -9.56 -21.17
C ILE A 77 1.66 -8.99 -21.27
N PHE A 78 0.67 -9.73 -20.81
CA PHE A 78 -0.71 -9.28 -20.77
C PHE A 78 -1.47 -9.92 -19.62
N ILE A 79 -2.65 -9.38 -19.31
CA ILE A 79 -3.52 -9.90 -18.27
C ILE A 79 -4.82 -10.36 -18.93
N GLN A 80 -5.14 -11.63 -18.76
CA GLN A 80 -6.38 -12.23 -19.24
C GLN A 80 -6.98 -13.12 -18.17
N GLU A 81 -8.30 -13.01 -17.94
CA GLU A 81 -9.01 -13.77 -16.90
C GLU A 81 -8.39 -13.63 -15.49
N GLY A 82 -7.69 -12.53 -15.23
CA GLY A 82 -7.00 -12.27 -13.96
C GLY A 82 -5.62 -12.92 -13.82
N LEU A 83 -5.12 -13.62 -14.84
CA LEU A 83 -3.80 -14.22 -14.88
C LEU A 83 -2.82 -13.34 -15.65
N ARG A 84 -1.61 -13.15 -15.11
CA ARG A 84 -0.50 -12.54 -15.86
C ARG A 84 0.17 -13.59 -16.74
N LEU A 85 -0.05 -13.46 -18.04
CA LEU A 85 0.55 -14.33 -19.06
C LEU A 85 1.68 -13.60 -19.77
N GLY A 86 2.65 -14.35 -20.27
CA GLY A 86 3.64 -13.77 -21.15
C GLY A 86 4.37 -14.80 -22.00
N GLY A 87 5.07 -14.30 -23.00
CA GLY A 87 5.87 -15.10 -23.91
C GLY A 87 7.03 -14.27 -24.45
N SER A 88 7.80 -14.88 -25.34
CA SER A 88 8.83 -14.20 -26.11
C SER A 88 8.64 -14.55 -27.58
N ALA A 89 8.74 -13.56 -28.45
CA ALA A 89 8.63 -13.72 -29.89
C ALA A 89 9.64 -12.83 -30.62
N ARG A 90 10.02 -13.19 -31.83
CA ARG A 90 10.92 -12.35 -32.64
C ARG A 90 10.17 -11.26 -33.34
N LEU A 91 10.76 -10.06 -33.36
CA LEU A 91 10.23 -8.92 -34.10
C LEU A 91 10.55 -9.08 -35.59
N LEU A 92 9.52 -9.16 -36.42
CA LEU A 92 9.69 -9.25 -37.88
C LEU A 92 9.70 -7.88 -38.54
N GLU A 93 8.87 -6.97 -38.02
CA GLU A 93 8.72 -5.64 -38.59
C GLU A 93 8.18 -4.64 -37.57
N THR A 94 8.56 -3.37 -37.73
CA THR A 94 7.95 -2.24 -37.02
C THR A 94 7.70 -1.11 -38.01
N ARG A 95 6.44 -0.70 -38.15
CA ARG A 95 6.02 0.38 -39.05
C ARG A 95 5.00 1.26 -38.34
N SER A 96 5.25 2.57 -38.25
CA SER A 96 4.28 3.61 -37.91
C SER A 96 3.19 3.22 -36.87
N GLY A 97 3.60 2.83 -35.66
CA GLY A 97 2.65 2.46 -34.60
C GLY A 97 2.12 1.03 -34.68
N VAL A 98 2.72 0.18 -35.52
CA VAL A 98 2.44 -1.25 -35.64
C VAL A 98 3.73 -2.05 -35.47
N ALA A 99 3.67 -3.14 -34.71
CA ALA A 99 4.73 -4.12 -34.57
C ALA A 99 4.21 -5.50 -35.02
N VAL A 100 4.95 -6.15 -35.91
CA VAL A 100 4.65 -7.51 -36.38
C VAL A 100 5.68 -8.45 -35.77
N LEU A 101 5.20 -9.44 -35.03
CA LEU A 101 6.02 -10.45 -34.37
C LEU A 101 5.69 -11.84 -34.92
N GLU A 102 6.63 -12.76 -34.82
CA GLU A 102 6.34 -14.19 -34.95
C GLU A 102 5.35 -14.63 -33.86
N LEU A 103 4.58 -15.67 -34.11
CA LEU A 103 3.81 -16.34 -33.06
C LEU A 103 4.77 -16.88 -32.00
N PRO A 104 4.52 -16.60 -30.70
CA PRO A 104 5.35 -17.15 -29.64
C PRO A 104 5.18 -18.68 -29.58
N ASP A 105 6.29 -19.41 -29.47
CA ASP A 105 6.30 -20.88 -29.40
C ASP A 105 5.51 -21.43 -28.20
N ALA A 106 5.50 -20.66 -27.11
CA ALA A 106 4.76 -20.95 -25.90
C ALA A 106 4.38 -19.65 -25.18
N LEU A 107 3.25 -19.72 -24.48
CA LEU A 107 2.93 -18.78 -23.42
C LEU A 107 3.26 -19.45 -22.08
N GLU A 108 3.60 -18.62 -21.10
CA GLU A 108 3.85 -19.04 -19.74
C GLU A 108 3.07 -18.17 -18.76
N LEU A 109 2.77 -18.76 -17.60
CA LEU A 109 2.19 -18.02 -16.50
C LEU A 109 3.30 -17.19 -15.84
N LYS A 110 3.39 -15.89 -16.17
CA LYS A 110 4.32 -14.93 -15.54
C LYS A 110 3.75 -14.34 -14.25
N GLU A 111 2.92 -15.08 -13.53
CA GLU A 111 2.33 -14.61 -12.28
C GLU A 111 3.40 -14.56 -11.19
N ARG A 112 3.82 -13.34 -10.83
CA ARG A 112 4.82 -13.09 -9.78
C ARG A 112 4.26 -13.12 -8.36
N ARG A 113 2.95 -13.32 -8.21
CA ARG A 113 2.25 -13.19 -6.93
C ARG A 113 2.22 -14.52 -6.21
N GLY A 114 2.76 -14.54 -4.99
CA GLY A 114 2.63 -15.70 -4.09
C GLY A 114 1.24 -15.89 -3.50
N ALA A 115 0.34 -14.89 -3.60
CA ALA A 115 -1.01 -14.95 -3.05
C ALA A 115 -2.05 -14.28 -3.98
N PRO A 116 -3.25 -14.87 -4.12
CA PRO A 116 -4.35 -14.26 -4.88
C PRO A 116 -4.85 -12.98 -4.19
N ARG A 117 -5.46 -12.08 -4.98
CA ARG A 117 -5.97 -10.80 -4.50
C ARG A 117 -7.46 -10.67 -4.80
N ALA A 118 -8.27 -10.49 -3.77
CA ALA A 118 -9.66 -10.13 -3.91
C ALA A 118 -9.79 -8.67 -4.35
N ARG A 119 -10.54 -8.43 -5.44
CA ARG A 119 -10.94 -7.07 -5.81
C ARG A 119 -12.10 -6.62 -4.92
N LEU A 120 -12.03 -5.39 -4.45
CA LEU A 120 -13.11 -4.74 -3.72
C LEU A 120 -13.72 -3.66 -4.61
N ASN A 121 -15.05 -3.56 -4.58
CA ASN A 121 -15.75 -2.52 -5.33
C ASN A 121 -15.82 -1.26 -4.44
N PRO A 122 -15.53 -0.05 -4.95
CA PRO A 122 -15.66 1.18 -4.18
C PRO A 122 -17.02 1.35 -3.47
N LYS A 123 -18.10 0.80 -4.04
CA LYS A 123 -19.44 0.81 -3.43
C LYS A 123 -19.53 0.03 -2.11
N GLU A 124 -18.60 -0.87 -1.84
CA GLU A 124 -18.52 -1.63 -0.60
C GLU A 124 -18.00 -0.77 0.56
N GLY A 125 -17.42 0.40 0.28
CA GLY A 125 -17.00 1.37 1.30
C GLY A 125 -15.81 0.93 2.14
N ALA A 126 -15.02 -0.04 1.67
CA ALA A 126 -13.82 -0.50 2.34
C ALA A 126 -12.72 0.58 2.27
N THR A 127 -12.27 1.03 3.45
CA THR A 127 -11.29 2.12 3.57
C THR A 127 -10.10 1.71 4.41
N ILE A 128 -9.01 2.45 4.25
CA ILE A 128 -7.77 2.25 4.97
C ILE A 128 -7.26 3.58 5.51
N THR A 129 -6.76 3.53 6.74
CA THR A 129 -5.98 4.60 7.38
C THR A 129 -4.62 4.03 7.74
N ALA A 130 -3.54 4.64 7.26
CA ALA A 130 -2.17 4.22 7.55
C ALA A 130 -1.35 5.38 8.12
N LEU A 131 -0.62 5.14 9.20
CA LEU A 131 0.20 6.14 9.90
C LEU A 131 1.65 5.66 9.96
N THR A 132 2.59 6.47 9.49
CA THR A 132 4.02 6.17 9.65
C THR A 132 4.52 6.46 11.07
N GLY A 133 3.87 7.40 11.75
CA GLY A 133 4.17 7.85 13.11
C GLY A 133 2.88 8.21 13.85
N LEU A 134 2.91 8.27 15.19
CA LEU A 134 1.74 8.67 15.99
C LEU A 134 1.65 10.19 16.15
N PHE A 135 2.75 10.93 16.22
CA PHE A 135 2.73 12.41 16.38
C PHE A 135 3.55 13.16 15.33
N ASP A 136 4.39 12.44 14.61
CA ASP A 136 5.22 12.88 13.52
C ASP A 136 5.09 11.93 12.32
N GLY A 137 5.61 12.35 11.17
CA GLY A 137 5.47 11.60 9.92
C GLY A 137 4.16 11.87 9.17
N VAL A 138 3.71 10.87 8.42
CA VAL A 138 2.67 10.98 7.39
C VAL A 138 1.48 10.09 7.72
N GLY A 139 0.29 10.69 7.72
CA GLY A 139 -0.99 9.99 7.77
C GLY A 139 -1.62 9.91 6.39
N ILE A 140 -2.08 8.71 6.02
CA ILE A 140 -2.64 8.40 4.70
C ILE A 140 -4.02 7.80 4.88
N THR A 141 -4.99 8.28 4.12
CA THR A 141 -6.33 7.68 4.04
C THR A 141 -6.73 7.43 2.60
N GLY A 142 -7.45 6.34 2.36
CA GLY A 142 -7.91 5.99 1.03
C GLY A 142 -8.89 4.85 0.97
N THR A 143 -9.33 4.56 -0.25
CA THR A 143 -10.24 3.45 -0.58
C THR A 143 -9.46 2.21 -1.01
N ILE A 144 -9.88 1.04 -0.55
CA ILE A 144 -9.21 -0.23 -0.87
C ILE A 144 -9.70 -0.72 -2.25
N GLU A 145 -8.76 -0.92 -3.19
CA GLU A 145 -9.07 -1.45 -4.53
C GLU A 145 -8.93 -2.98 -4.59
N ASN A 146 -7.91 -3.53 -3.92
CA ASN A 146 -7.75 -4.97 -3.79
C ASN A 146 -6.99 -5.34 -2.51
N ILE A 147 -7.25 -6.54 -2.01
CA ILE A 147 -6.66 -7.06 -0.78
C ILE A 147 -6.26 -8.53 -0.95
N SER A 148 -5.21 -8.93 -0.25
CA SER A 148 -4.69 -10.29 -0.17
C SER A 148 -4.32 -10.61 1.27
N GLU A 149 -3.98 -11.87 1.55
CA GLU A 149 -3.45 -12.27 2.86
C GLU A 149 -2.17 -11.50 3.24
N SER A 150 -1.37 -11.12 2.24
CA SER A 150 -0.05 -10.50 2.44
C SER A 150 -0.01 -8.97 2.31
N GLY A 151 -1.11 -8.34 1.92
CA GLY A 151 -1.09 -6.90 1.64
C GLY A 151 -2.31 -6.38 0.88
N VAL A 152 -2.31 -5.08 0.65
CA VAL A 152 -3.45 -4.32 0.11
C VAL A 152 -2.97 -3.28 -0.89
N ARG A 153 -3.80 -3.02 -1.90
CA ARG A 153 -3.69 -1.85 -2.77
C ARG A 153 -4.82 -0.88 -2.45
N LEU A 154 -4.45 0.38 -2.30
CA LEU A 154 -5.38 1.48 -2.09
C LEU A 154 -5.23 2.55 -3.16
N ARG A 155 -6.32 3.30 -3.35
CA ARG A 155 -6.30 4.61 -3.97
C ARG A 155 -6.18 5.65 -2.87
N VAL A 156 -5.13 6.45 -2.92
CA VAL A 156 -4.85 7.47 -1.91
C VAL A 156 -5.76 8.67 -2.16
N GLU A 157 -6.56 9.03 -1.17
CA GLU A 157 -7.48 10.17 -1.24
C GLU A 157 -6.91 11.38 -0.50
N LYS A 158 -6.19 11.14 0.60
CA LYS A 158 -5.60 12.18 1.43
C LYS A 158 -4.27 11.71 2.01
N GLY A 159 -3.28 12.60 1.95
CA GLY A 159 -2.03 12.52 2.68
C GLY A 159 -1.87 13.77 3.54
N MET A 160 -1.39 13.61 4.77
CA MET A 160 -1.22 14.70 5.72
C MET A 160 0.05 14.51 6.53
N ALA A 161 0.83 15.57 6.71
CA ALA A 161 1.87 15.62 7.71
C ALA A 161 1.22 15.70 9.09
N ILE A 162 1.47 14.70 9.93
CA ILE A 162 0.95 14.65 11.30
C ILE A 162 1.55 15.80 12.10
N LYS A 163 2.84 16.09 11.86
CA LYS A 163 3.49 17.31 12.35
C LYS A 163 2.93 18.56 11.65
N GLY A 164 2.19 19.39 12.39
CA GLY A 164 1.62 20.65 11.89
C GLY A 164 0.34 20.52 11.04
N GLU A 165 -0.27 19.33 10.98
CA GLU A 165 -1.56 19.07 10.32
C GLU A 165 -1.67 19.52 8.85
N LYS A 166 -0.53 19.58 8.14
CA LYS A 166 -0.48 20.13 6.78
C LYS A 166 -0.85 19.06 5.77
N ARG A 167 -1.79 19.37 4.86
CA ARG A 167 -2.10 18.49 3.72
C ARG A 167 -0.87 18.37 2.81
N LEU A 168 -0.52 17.14 2.44
CA LEU A 168 0.60 16.86 1.55
C LEU A 168 0.13 16.68 0.11
N PRO A 169 0.95 17.08 -0.88
CA PRO A 169 0.67 16.80 -2.28
C PRO A 169 0.67 15.29 -2.52
N LEU A 170 -0.32 14.82 -3.29
CA LEU A 170 -0.43 13.41 -3.65
C LEU A 170 0.48 13.13 -4.84
N GLY A 171 1.65 12.56 -4.56
CA GLY A 171 2.60 12.12 -5.57
C GLY A 171 3.37 10.88 -5.10
N THR A 172 4.21 10.34 -5.98
CA THR A 172 5.05 9.18 -5.67
C THR A 172 6.05 9.43 -4.54
N GLY A 173 6.34 10.71 -4.24
CA GLY A 173 7.14 11.13 -3.10
C GLY A 173 6.38 11.27 -1.77
N LEU A 174 5.11 10.86 -1.68
CA LEU A 174 4.31 11.02 -0.45
C LEU A 174 4.91 10.24 0.73
N VAL A 175 5.44 9.05 0.48
CA VAL A 175 6.18 8.22 1.43
C VAL A 175 7.22 7.41 0.67
N PRO A 176 8.41 7.19 1.24
CA PRO A 176 9.43 6.39 0.58
C PRO A 176 9.00 4.92 0.50
N VAL A 177 9.41 4.24 -0.57
CA VAL A 177 9.22 2.79 -0.70
C VAL A 177 10.03 2.09 0.39
N GLY A 178 9.43 1.12 1.06
CA GLY A 178 9.98 0.44 2.22
C GLY A 178 9.62 1.09 3.56
N GLN A 179 9.01 2.29 3.56
CA GLN A 179 8.61 2.97 4.79
C GLN A 179 7.69 2.07 5.64
N PRO A 180 8.04 1.78 6.90
CA PRO A 180 7.13 1.10 7.81
C PRO A 180 5.98 2.01 8.24
N PHE A 181 4.81 1.41 8.35
CA PHE A 181 3.63 1.99 8.99
C PHE A 181 3.49 1.41 10.37
N MET A 182 3.46 2.29 11.37
CA MET A 182 3.23 1.90 12.76
C MET A 182 1.80 1.41 12.99
N LEU A 183 0.84 1.95 12.24
CA LEU A 183 -0.55 1.54 12.31
C LEU A 183 -1.18 1.53 10.92
N ILE A 184 -1.80 0.42 10.57
CA ILE A 184 -2.67 0.27 9.41
C ILE A 184 -4.03 -0.20 9.91
N LYS A 185 -5.04 0.64 9.76
CA LYS A 185 -6.42 0.35 10.13
C LYS A 185 -7.26 0.16 8.89
N LEU A 186 -7.77 -1.05 8.69
CA LEU A 186 -8.73 -1.39 7.63
C LEU A 186 -10.14 -1.31 8.20
N ASN A 187 -11.04 -0.60 7.53
CA ASN A 187 -12.42 -0.42 7.97
C ASN A 187 -13.39 -0.93 6.91
N LYS A 188 -14.51 -1.51 7.36
CA LYS A 188 -15.61 -1.96 6.49
C LYS A 188 -15.18 -2.94 5.39
N VAL A 189 -14.21 -3.80 5.69
CA VAL A 189 -13.81 -4.86 4.76
C VAL A 189 -14.88 -5.97 4.76
N PRO A 190 -15.45 -6.35 3.60
CA PRO A 190 -16.53 -7.32 3.55
C PRO A 190 -16.16 -8.67 4.17
N LYS A 191 -17.07 -9.27 4.96
CA LYS A 191 -16.88 -10.57 5.62
C LYS A 191 -15.68 -10.65 6.59
N CYS A 192 -15.12 -9.50 6.96
CA CYS A 192 -14.07 -9.38 7.96
C CYS A 192 -14.59 -8.62 9.19
N PRO A 193 -13.85 -8.60 10.32
CA PRO A 193 -14.13 -7.70 11.44
C PRO A 193 -14.31 -6.25 10.97
N ALA A 194 -15.19 -5.51 11.65
CA ALA A 194 -15.54 -4.14 11.27
C ALA A 194 -14.32 -3.22 11.16
N VAL A 195 -13.34 -3.47 12.03
CA VAL A 195 -12.04 -2.82 12.08
C VAL A 195 -10.97 -3.91 12.20
N MET A 196 -9.91 -3.82 11.39
CA MET A 196 -8.73 -4.67 11.51
C MET A 196 -7.49 -3.79 11.60
N GLU A 197 -6.65 -4.06 12.60
CA GLU A 197 -5.38 -3.36 12.83
C GLU A 197 -4.21 -4.24 12.45
N LEU A 198 -3.30 -3.66 11.67
CA LEU A 198 -2.19 -4.33 11.03
C LEU A 198 -0.96 -3.43 11.07
N GLU A 199 0.19 -4.06 10.90
CA GLU A 199 1.45 -3.39 10.62
C GLU A 199 1.87 -3.71 9.19
N GLY A 200 2.77 -2.91 8.61
CA GLY A 200 3.22 -3.17 7.25
C GLY A 200 4.16 -2.11 6.71
N LYS A 201 4.50 -2.24 5.43
CA LYS A 201 5.39 -1.30 4.74
C LYS A 201 4.92 -0.94 3.34
N ALA A 202 5.23 0.27 2.92
CA ALA A 202 4.99 0.71 1.55
C ALA A 202 5.84 -0.13 0.57
N VAL A 203 5.21 -0.70 -0.46
CA VAL A 203 5.89 -1.53 -1.47
C VAL A 203 6.09 -0.76 -2.77
N TYR A 204 5.11 0.04 -3.15
CA TYR A 204 5.19 0.91 -4.32
C TYR A 204 4.18 2.04 -4.23
N LEU A 205 4.47 3.12 -4.94
CA LEU A 205 3.54 4.21 -5.22
C LEU A 205 3.52 4.42 -6.73
N ASP A 206 2.33 4.61 -7.29
CA ASP A 206 2.12 4.78 -8.72
C ASP A 206 1.13 5.92 -8.95
N ALA A 207 1.60 6.97 -9.63
CA ALA A 207 0.81 8.13 -10.00
C ALA A 207 0.27 7.93 -11.42
N GLY A 208 -0.94 7.39 -11.52
CA GLY A 208 -1.63 7.17 -12.79
C GLY A 208 -2.67 8.25 -13.08
N SER A 209 -3.29 8.17 -14.25
CA SER A 209 -4.41 9.04 -14.67
C SER A 209 -5.62 8.99 -13.72
N GLY A 210 -5.76 7.91 -12.94
CA GLY A 210 -6.80 7.73 -11.92
C GLY A 210 -6.46 8.22 -10.51
N GLY A 211 -5.32 8.92 -10.35
CA GLY A 211 -4.81 9.37 -9.05
C GLY A 211 -3.68 8.50 -8.50
N LEU A 212 -3.22 8.84 -7.29
CA LEU A 212 -2.13 8.11 -6.63
C LEU A 212 -2.64 6.77 -6.09
N THR A 213 -2.02 5.68 -6.52
CA THR A 213 -2.25 4.35 -5.94
C THR A 213 -1.03 3.89 -5.17
N MET A 214 -1.26 3.19 -4.05
CA MET A 214 -0.19 2.69 -3.20
C MET A 214 -0.43 1.23 -2.84
N GLY A 215 0.64 0.44 -2.86
CA GLY A 215 0.64 -0.93 -2.35
C GLY A 215 1.30 -0.99 -0.98
N ILE A 216 0.65 -1.64 -0.02
CA ILE A 216 1.20 -1.91 1.32
C ILE A 216 1.29 -3.42 1.51
N ALA A 217 2.46 -3.91 1.93
CA ALA A 217 2.63 -5.29 2.38
C ALA A 217 2.42 -5.36 3.89
N PHE A 218 1.62 -6.30 4.35
CA PHE A 218 1.40 -6.51 5.78
C PHE A 218 2.60 -7.21 6.41
N SER A 219 2.97 -6.76 7.60
CA SER A 219 3.74 -7.55 8.56
C SER A 219 2.82 -8.62 9.13
N ARG A 220 3.38 -9.80 9.44
CA ARG A 220 2.66 -11.03 9.83
C ARG A 220 1.39 -10.74 10.66
N PRO A 221 0.19 -10.83 10.06
CA PRO A 221 -1.05 -10.50 10.76
C PRO A 221 -1.32 -11.46 11.94
N LYS A 222 -2.08 -11.00 12.93
CA LYS A 222 -2.63 -11.87 13.98
C LYS A 222 -3.50 -12.97 13.34
N ALA A 223 -3.57 -14.14 13.99
CA ALA A 223 -4.15 -15.35 13.39
C ALA A 223 -5.64 -15.20 13.01
N ASP A 224 -6.39 -14.47 13.82
CA ASP A 224 -7.79 -14.10 13.59
C ASP A 224 -7.96 -13.22 12.35
N VAL A 225 -7.15 -12.16 12.24
CA VAL A 225 -7.15 -11.24 11.08
C VAL A 225 -6.69 -11.99 9.82
N ALA A 226 -5.64 -12.80 9.91
CA ALA A 226 -5.16 -13.63 8.82
C ALA A 226 -6.24 -14.61 8.32
N GLY A 227 -6.97 -15.25 9.25
CA GLY A 227 -8.08 -16.15 8.93
C GLY A 227 -9.22 -15.43 8.21
N ALA A 228 -9.59 -14.23 8.67
CA ALA A 228 -10.62 -13.43 8.03
C ALA A 228 -10.22 -12.99 6.62
N LEU A 229 -8.98 -12.52 6.43
CA LEU A 229 -8.44 -12.15 5.12
C LEU A 229 -8.41 -13.35 4.17
N ARG A 230 -7.96 -14.51 4.63
CA ARG A 230 -7.98 -15.75 3.85
C ARG A 230 -9.39 -16.13 3.43
N GLY A 231 -10.35 -16.07 4.34
CA GLY A 231 -11.77 -16.36 4.05
C GLY A 231 -12.34 -15.43 2.98
N LEU A 232 -12.07 -14.12 3.08
CA LEU A 232 -12.47 -13.15 2.06
C LEU A 232 -11.85 -13.47 0.71
N VAL A 233 -10.53 -13.69 0.67
CA VAL A 233 -9.79 -13.97 -0.56
C VAL A 233 -10.31 -15.25 -1.22
N ALA A 234 -10.44 -16.34 -0.46
CA ALA A 234 -11.01 -17.59 -0.94
C ALA A 234 -12.45 -17.44 -1.46
N SER A 235 -13.25 -16.54 -0.88
CA SER A 235 -14.63 -16.31 -1.33
C SER A 235 -14.75 -15.53 -2.65
N ARG A 236 -13.67 -14.89 -3.11
CA ARG A 236 -13.68 -14.01 -4.29
C ARG A 236 -12.66 -14.40 -5.36
N THR A 237 -11.75 -15.30 -5.05
CA THR A 237 -10.67 -15.71 -5.96
C THR A 237 -10.58 -17.22 -6.03
N SER A 238 -10.37 -17.73 -7.24
CA SER A 238 -9.87 -19.08 -7.44
C SER A 238 -8.37 -19.13 -7.12
N ALA A 239 -7.88 -20.32 -6.75
CA ALA A 239 -6.44 -20.53 -6.56
C ALA A 239 -5.69 -20.15 -7.84
N ILE A 240 -4.51 -19.53 -7.69
CA ILE A 240 -3.63 -19.24 -8.83
C ILE A 240 -3.19 -20.59 -9.41
N PRO A 241 -3.49 -20.90 -10.68
CA PRO A 241 -3.12 -22.16 -11.26
C PRO A 241 -1.59 -22.24 -11.44
N SER A 242 -1.02 -23.41 -11.18
CA SER A 242 0.43 -23.67 -11.33
C SER A 242 0.87 -23.85 -12.78
N SER A 243 -0.07 -24.01 -13.70
CA SER A 243 0.13 -24.10 -15.14
C SER A 243 -0.92 -23.29 -15.88
N LEU A 244 -0.67 -22.95 -17.14
CA LEU A 244 -1.68 -22.36 -18.01
C LEU A 244 -2.94 -23.25 -18.06
N PRO A 245 -4.13 -22.70 -17.76
CA PRO A 245 -5.37 -23.44 -17.93
C PRO A 245 -5.54 -23.91 -19.39
N PRO A 246 -6.03 -25.15 -19.63
CA PRO A 246 -6.33 -25.58 -20.98
C PRO A 246 -7.45 -24.72 -21.55
N LYS A 247 -7.22 -24.12 -22.73
CA LYS A 247 -8.20 -23.31 -23.45
C LYS A 247 -8.39 -23.89 -24.84
N THR A 248 -9.62 -24.28 -25.15
CA THR A 248 -9.98 -24.78 -26.48
C THR A 248 -10.27 -23.62 -27.41
N ARG A 249 -9.66 -23.66 -28.60
CA ARG A 249 -9.93 -22.71 -29.67
C ARG A 249 -11.40 -22.82 -30.07
N ARG A 250 -12.10 -21.68 -30.16
CA ARG A 250 -13.43 -21.65 -30.76
C ARG A 250 -13.23 -21.68 -32.27
N LYS A 251 -13.42 -22.84 -32.91
CA LYS A 251 -13.45 -22.90 -34.38
C LYS A 251 -14.53 -21.93 -34.86
N ALA A 252 -14.16 -21.00 -35.73
CA ALA A 252 -15.12 -20.18 -36.44
C ALA A 252 -16.06 -21.13 -37.21
N GLU A 253 -17.36 -21.04 -36.94
CA GLU A 253 -18.34 -21.66 -37.83
C GLU A 253 -18.18 -21.00 -39.21
N PRO A 254 -18.14 -21.77 -40.31
CA PRO A 254 -18.11 -21.20 -41.63
C PRO A 254 -19.39 -20.36 -41.82
N PRO A 255 -19.31 -19.20 -42.50
CA PRO A 255 -20.47 -18.39 -42.77
C PRO A 255 -21.45 -19.25 -43.58
N SER A 256 -22.56 -19.63 -42.97
CA SER A 256 -23.64 -20.32 -43.67
C SER A 256 -24.17 -19.37 -44.75
N SER A 257 -23.86 -19.72 -46.00
CA SER A 257 -24.52 -19.17 -47.17
C SER A 257 -26.02 -19.46 -47.08
N GLY A 258 -26.82 -18.41 -46.93
CA GLY A 258 -28.27 -18.50 -46.83
C GLY A 258 -28.94 -17.16 -47.14
N LEU A 259 -28.93 -16.80 -48.43
CA LEU A 259 -29.97 -16.05 -49.15
C LEU A 259 -30.24 -14.57 -48.79
N LEU A 260 -29.64 -13.70 -49.62
CA LEU A 260 -30.15 -12.45 -50.24
C LEU A 260 -31.50 -11.87 -49.75
N ALA A 261 -31.48 -10.59 -49.38
CA ALA A 261 -32.31 -9.56 -50.02
C ALA A 261 -31.80 -8.13 -49.68
N ASP A 262 -31.89 -7.26 -50.68
CA ASP A 262 -31.45 -5.87 -50.76
C ASP A 262 -32.01 -4.92 -49.69
N GLU A 263 -31.19 -3.96 -49.22
CA GLU A 263 -31.21 -2.55 -49.67
C GLU A 263 -30.28 -1.66 -48.80
N PRO A 264 -29.60 -0.66 -49.39
CA PRO A 264 -28.62 0.17 -48.68
C PRO A 264 -29.26 1.39 -48.01
N LEU A 265 -29.24 1.44 -46.68
CA LEU A 265 -29.53 2.68 -45.93
C LEU A 265 -28.29 3.57 -45.90
N VAL A 266 -28.20 4.46 -46.89
CA VAL A 266 -27.38 5.67 -46.84
C VAL A 266 -27.95 6.60 -45.78
N ARG A 267 -27.14 7.01 -44.79
CA ARG A 267 -27.28 8.27 -44.02
C ARG A 267 -25.99 8.57 -43.24
N PRO A 268 -25.72 9.85 -42.89
CA PRO A 268 -24.60 10.59 -43.47
C PRO A 268 -23.42 10.78 -42.53
N ARG A 269 -22.27 11.10 -43.12
CA ARG A 269 -21.03 11.52 -42.43
C ARG A 269 -21.31 12.71 -41.51
N PRO A 270 -20.82 12.70 -40.25
CA PRO A 270 -20.70 13.93 -39.46
C PRO A 270 -19.74 14.89 -40.16
N GLN A 271 -20.22 16.10 -40.45
CA GLN A 271 -19.41 17.19 -40.95
C GLN A 271 -18.37 17.60 -39.90
N GLU A 272 -17.13 17.79 -40.36
CA GLU A 272 -16.07 18.46 -39.60
C GLU A 272 -16.49 19.91 -39.32
N GLU A 273 -16.52 20.28 -38.04
CA GLU A 273 -16.55 21.68 -37.63
C GLU A 273 -15.13 22.26 -37.58
N PRO A 274 -14.95 23.56 -37.85
CA PRO A 274 -13.67 24.15 -38.18
C PRO A 274 -12.76 24.30 -36.96
N LYS A 275 -11.48 23.96 -37.16
CA LYS A 275 -10.36 24.24 -36.25
C LYS A 275 -10.29 25.74 -35.92
N THR A 276 -10.62 26.12 -34.69
CA THR A 276 -10.18 27.37 -34.09
C THR A 276 -8.72 27.21 -33.64
N ARG A 277 -7.86 28.10 -34.15
CA ARG A 277 -6.46 28.23 -33.74
C ARG A 277 -6.38 28.70 -32.29
N PRO A 278 -5.60 28.06 -31.41
CA PRO A 278 -5.09 28.71 -30.23
C PRO A 278 -3.95 29.66 -30.62
N ALA A 279 -4.00 30.87 -30.07
CA ALA A 279 -2.98 31.89 -30.20
C ALA A 279 -1.62 31.42 -29.64
N GLU A 280 -0.55 31.90 -30.28
CA GLU A 280 0.83 31.79 -29.82
C GLU A 280 0.96 32.28 -28.38
N VAL A 281 1.21 31.36 -27.45
CA VAL A 281 1.71 31.69 -26.11
C VAL A 281 3.23 31.66 -26.19
N LYS A 282 3.77 32.86 -26.05
CA LYS A 282 5.18 33.23 -25.90
C LYS A 282 5.90 32.27 -24.96
N ALA A 283 6.98 31.66 -25.45
CA ALA A 283 7.90 30.87 -24.64
C ALA A 283 8.59 31.78 -23.61
N GLU A 284 8.31 31.54 -22.34
CA GLU A 284 9.06 32.10 -21.22
C GLU A 284 10.09 31.07 -20.77
N ALA A 285 11.35 31.48 -20.75
CA ALA A 285 12.50 30.64 -20.47
C ALA A 285 12.46 30.10 -19.02
N PRO A 286 12.87 28.84 -18.78
CA PRO A 286 13.02 28.34 -17.42
C PRO A 286 14.22 29.01 -16.73
N PRO A 287 14.11 29.39 -15.44
CA PRO A 287 15.24 29.89 -14.66
C PRO A 287 16.24 28.76 -14.35
N PRO A 288 17.53 29.09 -14.12
CA PRO A 288 18.58 28.11 -13.89
C PRO A 288 18.42 27.37 -12.55
N PRO A 289 18.93 26.13 -12.45
CA PRO A 289 18.85 25.32 -11.23
C PRO A 289 19.67 25.93 -10.08
N PRO A 290 19.20 25.81 -8.82
CA PRO A 290 19.98 26.22 -7.66
C PRO A 290 21.15 25.26 -7.41
N GLU A 291 22.29 25.82 -7.04
CA GLU A 291 23.52 25.11 -6.66
C GLU A 291 23.30 24.21 -5.43
N PRO A 292 24.01 23.06 -5.33
CA PRO A 292 23.90 22.16 -4.19
C PRO A 292 24.51 22.79 -2.92
N PRO A 293 23.85 22.68 -1.75
CA PRO A 293 24.45 23.08 -0.49
C PRO A 293 25.64 22.17 -0.14
N LYS A 294 26.73 22.80 0.33
CA LYS A 294 27.89 22.12 0.92
C LYS A 294 27.45 21.26 2.13
N PRO A 295 28.09 20.10 2.36
CA PRO A 295 27.81 19.27 3.54
C PRO A 295 28.18 20.02 4.81
N GLU A 296 27.22 20.12 5.73
CA GLU A 296 27.49 20.40 7.14
C GLU A 296 28.33 19.26 7.72
N GLU A 297 29.36 19.64 8.46
CA GLU A 297 30.24 18.75 9.21
C GLU A 297 29.42 17.98 10.25
N GLU A 298 29.54 16.65 10.24
CA GLU A 298 29.09 15.77 11.30
C GLU A 298 29.83 16.13 12.61
N GLU A 299 29.20 16.91 13.49
CA GLU A 299 29.60 16.92 14.90
C GLU A 299 29.12 15.64 15.58
N ALA A 300 30.11 14.79 15.85
CA ALA A 300 29.99 13.58 16.64
C ALA A 300 29.60 13.88 18.11
N GLN A 301 28.49 13.28 18.55
CA GLN A 301 28.14 12.75 19.89
C GLN A 301 28.45 13.55 21.17
N PRO A 302 27.45 13.58 22.09
CA PRO A 302 27.72 13.32 23.50
C PRO A 302 26.74 12.30 24.12
N ALA A 303 26.70 11.06 23.61
CA ALA A 303 25.75 10.03 24.09
C ALA A 303 26.00 9.51 25.53
N ALA A 304 27.21 9.65 26.06
CA ALA A 304 27.56 9.07 27.38
C ALA A 304 27.11 9.92 28.59
N LYS A 305 26.96 11.24 28.43
CA LYS A 305 26.50 12.14 29.51
C LYS A 305 24.97 12.18 29.62
N SER A 306 24.25 11.97 28.52
CA SER A 306 22.78 11.92 28.50
C SER A 306 22.23 10.73 29.30
N ASP A 307 22.88 9.58 29.26
CA ASP A 307 22.40 8.36 29.94
C ASP A 307 22.44 8.45 31.47
N VAL A 308 23.50 9.04 32.05
CA VAL A 308 23.62 9.21 33.49
C VAL A 308 22.58 10.22 34.00
N LEU A 309 22.39 11.32 33.27
CA LEU A 309 21.38 12.33 33.59
C LEU A 309 19.95 11.79 33.45
N ALA A 310 19.67 11.00 32.41
CA ALA A 310 18.37 10.36 32.22
C ALA A 310 18.05 9.39 33.37
N ARG A 311 19.02 8.57 33.79
CA ARG A 311 18.86 7.67 34.97
C ARG A 311 18.62 8.44 36.26
N LEU A 312 19.28 9.59 36.44
CA LEU A 312 19.11 10.42 37.64
C LEU A 312 17.73 11.11 37.64
N LYS A 313 17.27 11.61 36.49
CA LYS A 313 15.90 12.14 36.31
C LYS A 313 14.82 11.08 36.53
N LYS A 314 15.02 9.85 36.04
CA LYS A 314 14.12 8.70 36.23
C LYS A 314 13.91 8.36 37.72
N ARG A 315 14.95 8.54 38.53
CA ARG A 315 14.90 8.28 39.99
C ARG A 315 14.38 9.47 40.81
N SER A 316 14.60 10.70 40.37
CA SER A 316 14.23 11.91 41.13
C SER A 316 12.82 12.42 40.87
N ARG A 317 12.22 12.06 39.73
CA ARG A 317 10.90 12.54 39.31
C ARG A 317 9.79 11.54 39.60
N ALA A 318 8.62 12.08 39.89
CA ALA A 318 7.41 11.30 40.10
C ALA A 318 6.67 11.05 38.78
N VAL A 319 6.27 9.80 38.58
CA VAL A 319 5.33 9.37 37.53
C VAL A 319 3.95 9.34 38.16
N VAL A 320 3.01 10.08 37.60
CA VAL A 320 1.59 10.02 38.01
C VAL A 320 0.86 9.10 37.04
N VAL A 321 0.10 8.16 37.58
CA VAL A 321 -0.64 7.16 36.79
C VAL A 321 -2.11 7.21 37.16
N LEU A 322 -2.97 7.44 36.18
CA LEU A 322 -4.39 7.13 36.28
C LEU A 322 -4.58 5.73 35.70
N SER A 323 -4.84 4.75 36.56
CA SER A 323 -4.97 3.33 36.20
C SER A 323 -6.43 2.93 36.04
N ARG A 324 -6.69 1.99 35.13
CA ARG A 324 -8.05 1.50 34.84
C ARG A 324 -8.66 0.73 36.00
N THR A 325 -7.86 -0.12 36.63
CA THR A 325 -8.28 -1.01 37.71
C THR A 325 -7.19 -1.11 38.75
N ALA A 326 -7.57 -1.36 40.01
CA ALA A 326 -6.60 -1.57 41.08
C ALA A 326 -5.65 -2.75 40.80
N ALA A 327 -6.14 -3.83 40.20
CA ALA A 327 -5.32 -4.99 39.86
C ALA A 327 -4.24 -4.68 38.81
N PHE A 328 -4.58 -3.88 37.80
CA PHE A 328 -3.60 -3.44 36.81
C PHE A 328 -2.64 -2.39 37.38
N ASP A 329 -3.12 -1.57 38.31
CA ASP A 329 -2.30 -0.56 38.98
C ASP A 329 -1.11 -1.17 39.71
N ASP A 330 -1.32 -2.24 40.49
CA ASP A 330 -0.26 -2.93 41.21
C ASP A 330 0.81 -3.49 40.25
N ILE A 331 0.37 -4.05 39.11
CA ILE A 331 1.25 -4.61 38.08
C ILE A 331 2.10 -3.50 37.44
N LEU A 332 1.45 -2.42 36.99
CA LEU A 332 2.11 -1.30 36.33
C LEU A 332 3.07 -0.59 37.28
N LYS A 333 2.68 -0.39 38.53
CA LYS A 333 3.51 0.20 39.57
C LYS A 333 4.74 -0.65 39.88
N GLY A 334 4.55 -1.97 40.02
CA GLY A 334 5.65 -2.92 40.21
C GLY A 334 6.65 -2.86 39.06
N PHE A 335 6.15 -2.93 37.81
CA PHE A 335 6.98 -2.84 36.61
C PHE A 335 7.81 -1.54 36.56
N LEU A 336 7.18 -0.38 36.79
CA LEU A 336 7.89 0.92 36.75
C LEU A 336 8.94 1.03 37.87
N GLN A 337 8.66 0.50 39.07
CA GLN A 337 9.61 0.50 40.17
C GLN A 337 10.82 -0.40 39.90
N GLU A 338 10.59 -1.62 39.38
CA GLU A 338 11.65 -2.55 38.98
C GLU A 338 12.55 -1.95 37.89
N ASP A 339 11.95 -1.21 36.97
CA ASP A 339 12.64 -0.51 35.89
C ASP A 339 13.38 0.76 36.36
N GLY A 340 13.22 1.16 37.63
CA GLY A 340 14.02 2.17 38.30
C GLY A 340 13.39 3.56 38.40
N PHE A 341 12.06 3.69 38.22
CA PHE A 341 11.32 4.89 38.56
C PHE A 341 11.20 5.02 40.08
N GLY A 342 11.77 6.10 40.64
CA GLY A 342 11.90 6.24 42.10
C GLY A 342 10.59 6.58 42.83
N ARG A 343 9.67 7.27 42.15
CA ARG A 343 8.36 7.66 42.70
C ARG A 343 7.27 7.40 41.67
N VAL A 344 6.37 6.48 41.98
CA VAL A 344 5.17 6.19 41.17
C VAL A 344 3.94 6.45 42.03
N LEU A 345 3.16 7.44 41.65
CA LEU A 345 1.92 7.85 42.31
C LEU A 345 0.76 7.41 41.43
N SER A 346 -0.12 6.57 41.95
CA SER A 346 -1.22 6.03 41.19
C SER A 346 -2.57 6.32 41.81
N THR A 347 -3.59 6.42 40.96
CA THR A 347 -4.99 6.49 41.36
C THR A 347 -5.85 5.80 40.29
N THR A 348 -7.03 5.33 40.69
CA THR A 348 -8.08 4.86 39.76
C THR A 348 -9.16 5.93 39.52
N PHE A 349 -9.11 7.04 40.25
CA PHE A 349 -10.14 8.08 40.23
C PHE A 349 -9.60 9.33 39.52
N PRO A 350 -10.24 9.79 38.43
CA PRO A 350 -9.77 10.97 37.68
C PRO A 350 -9.63 12.23 38.54
N GLU A 351 -10.52 12.42 39.51
CA GLU A 351 -10.51 13.63 40.37
C GLU A 351 -9.28 13.68 41.29
N GLU A 352 -8.75 12.53 41.70
CA GLU A 352 -7.55 12.47 42.55
C GLU A 352 -6.28 12.87 41.78
N VAL A 353 -6.31 12.82 40.45
CA VAL A 353 -5.17 13.25 39.61
C VAL A 353 -4.83 14.72 39.88
N PHE A 354 -5.82 15.59 40.09
CA PHE A 354 -5.56 17.00 40.41
C PHE A 354 -4.79 17.17 41.72
N GLU A 355 -5.05 16.33 42.71
CA GLU A 355 -4.31 16.33 43.99
C GLU A 355 -2.90 15.80 43.81
N LEU A 356 -2.72 14.73 43.02
CA LEU A 356 -1.40 14.18 42.70
C LEU A 356 -0.55 15.15 41.87
N LEU A 357 -1.17 15.97 41.03
CA LEU A 357 -0.49 17.00 40.24
C LEU A 357 0.03 18.19 41.07
N ARG A 358 -0.35 18.30 42.35
CA ARG A 358 0.23 19.29 43.29
C ARG A 358 1.57 18.84 43.87
N GLN A 359 1.96 17.58 43.65
CA GLN A 359 3.22 17.05 44.16
C GLN A 359 4.42 17.67 43.43
N PRO A 360 5.54 17.92 44.12
CA PRO A 360 6.73 18.45 43.47
C PRO A 360 7.44 17.39 42.60
N ASN A 361 8.19 17.86 41.59
CA ASN A 361 9.04 17.04 40.70
C ASN A 361 8.28 16.04 39.82
N LEU A 362 7.16 16.44 39.23
CA LEU A 362 6.42 15.61 38.28
C LEU A 362 7.15 15.47 36.95
N GLY A 363 7.42 14.23 36.55
CA GLY A 363 8.10 13.89 35.31
C GLY A 363 7.15 13.61 34.16
N VAL A 364 6.12 12.80 34.38
CA VAL A 364 5.17 12.38 33.34
C VAL A 364 3.82 12.02 33.98
N LEU A 365 2.74 12.28 33.26
CA LEU A 365 1.38 11.83 33.60
C LEU A 365 0.95 10.76 32.59
N LEU A 366 0.73 9.54 33.06
CA LEU A 366 0.17 8.44 32.29
C LEU A 366 -1.33 8.34 32.55
N LEU A 367 -2.13 8.54 31.52
CA LEU A 367 -3.58 8.40 31.56
C LEU A 367 -3.99 7.07 30.92
N ASP A 368 -4.17 6.03 31.73
CA ASP A 368 -4.76 4.74 31.32
C ASP A 368 -5.98 4.41 32.17
N GLY A 369 -6.91 5.36 32.26
CA GLY A 369 -8.16 5.19 32.98
C GLY A 369 -9.19 4.36 32.20
N ASP A 370 -10.27 4.00 32.89
CA ASP A 370 -11.47 3.40 32.29
C ASP A 370 -12.36 4.48 31.65
N MET A 371 -11.76 5.26 30.75
CA MET A 371 -12.42 6.34 30.03
C MET A 371 -12.34 6.07 28.54
N THR A 372 -13.37 6.50 27.81
CA THR A 372 -13.31 6.57 26.36
C THR A 372 -12.25 7.60 25.93
N VAL A 373 -11.82 7.52 24.67
CA VAL A 373 -10.84 8.49 24.13
C VAL A 373 -11.39 9.92 24.21
N VAL A 374 -12.68 10.13 23.97
CA VAL A 374 -13.30 11.46 24.01
C VAL A 374 -13.28 12.03 25.43
N GLU A 375 -13.73 11.25 26.42
CA GLU A 375 -13.70 11.64 27.84
C GLU A 375 -12.28 11.93 28.31
N SER A 376 -11.31 11.11 27.87
CA SER A 376 -9.90 11.31 28.21
C SER A 376 -9.36 12.64 27.64
N LEU A 377 -9.75 13.02 26.42
CA LEU A 377 -9.35 14.30 25.83
C LEU A 377 -10.03 15.50 26.50
N GLU A 378 -11.30 15.37 26.91
CA GLU A 378 -11.98 16.38 27.71
C GLU A 378 -11.34 16.54 29.09
N PHE A 379 -10.92 15.43 29.70
CA PHE A 379 -10.19 15.43 30.95
C PHE A 379 -8.83 16.13 30.81
N VAL A 380 -8.07 15.82 29.77
CA VAL A 380 -6.81 16.53 29.46
C VAL A 380 -7.06 18.03 29.25
N LYS A 381 -8.12 18.42 28.54
CA LYS A 381 -8.49 19.82 28.38
C LYS A 381 -8.80 20.50 29.72
N ARG A 382 -9.47 19.81 30.65
CA ARG A 382 -9.72 20.30 32.01
C ARG A 382 -8.43 20.47 32.81
N LEU A 383 -7.51 19.49 32.71
CA LEU A 383 -6.18 19.57 33.32
C LEU A 383 -5.46 20.83 32.83
N GLN A 384 -5.42 21.07 31.52
CA GLN A 384 -4.75 22.24 30.94
C GLN A 384 -5.36 23.57 31.36
N ALA A 385 -6.67 23.60 31.60
CA ALA A 385 -7.34 24.82 32.06
C ALA A 385 -7.10 25.12 33.54
N THR A 386 -6.71 24.11 34.34
CA THR A 386 -6.62 24.21 35.81
C THR A 386 -5.17 24.24 36.30
N CYS A 387 -4.26 23.61 35.57
CA CYS A 387 -2.85 23.48 35.94
C CYS A 387 -1.96 24.23 34.94
N GLU A 388 -1.22 25.24 35.39
CA GLU A 388 -0.33 26.06 34.53
C GLU A 388 0.90 25.29 34.03
N ASP A 389 1.45 24.36 34.83
CA ASP A 389 2.67 23.60 34.48
C ASP A 389 2.45 22.09 34.53
N LEU A 390 1.76 21.56 33.51
CA LEU A 390 1.50 20.12 33.39
C LEU A 390 2.72 19.33 32.90
N PRO A 391 3.02 18.18 33.52
CA PRO A 391 4.00 17.25 32.96
C PRO A 391 3.53 16.72 31.59
N PRO A 392 4.45 16.25 30.73
CA PRO A 392 4.10 15.54 29.50
C PRO A 392 3.05 14.46 29.78
N ILE A 393 2.00 14.46 28.96
CA ILE A 393 0.87 13.53 29.11
C ILE A 393 1.02 12.39 28.12
N VAL A 394 1.06 11.16 28.63
CA VAL A 394 0.98 9.93 27.84
C VAL A 394 -0.43 9.40 27.99
N LEU A 395 -1.18 9.31 26.89
CA LEU A 395 -2.57 8.84 26.89
C LEU A 395 -2.65 7.42 26.33
N ALA A 396 -3.26 6.50 27.07
CA ALA A 396 -3.56 5.17 26.57
C ALA A 396 -4.97 5.13 25.94
N ALA A 397 -5.07 4.71 24.68
CA ALA A 397 -6.30 4.70 23.90
C ALA A 397 -6.61 3.31 23.33
N GLU A 398 -7.86 2.90 23.33
CA GLU A 398 -8.31 1.62 22.73
C GLU A 398 -8.18 1.55 21.21
N ASP A 399 -8.32 2.69 20.56
CA ASP A 399 -8.34 2.78 19.11
C ASP A 399 -7.64 4.08 18.69
N ILE A 400 -6.81 3.99 17.65
CA ILE A 400 -6.13 5.14 17.08
C ILE A 400 -6.59 5.37 15.64
N SER A 401 -6.95 6.62 15.36
CA SER A 401 -7.17 7.12 14.01
C SER A 401 -6.42 8.43 13.83
N THR A 402 -6.23 8.85 12.58
CA THR A 402 -5.65 10.18 12.30
C THR A 402 -6.42 11.29 13.02
N ALA A 403 -7.75 11.20 13.12
CA ALA A 403 -8.55 12.20 13.82
C ALA A 403 -8.24 12.25 15.33
N ILE A 404 -8.08 11.08 15.96
CA ILE A 404 -7.74 10.97 17.39
C ILE A 404 -6.35 11.53 17.67
N VAL A 405 -5.36 11.16 16.85
CA VAL A 405 -3.99 11.68 16.95
C VAL A 405 -3.96 13.21 16.90
N LEU A 406 -4.67 13.79 15.95
CA LEU A 406 -4.74 15.24 15.78
C LEU A 406 -5.45 15.90 16.98
N ALA A 407 -6.56 15.33 17.44
CA ALA A 407 -7.28 15.83 18.60
C ALA A 407 -6.42 15.77 19.88
N ALA A 408 -5.76 14.64 20.14
CA ALA A 408 -4.86 14.46 21.27
C ALA A 408 -3.76 15.51 21.31
N ARG A 409 -3.13 15.75 20.16
CA ARG A 409 -2.07 16.76 20.06
C ARG A 409 -2.57 18.19 20.29
N ARG A 410 -3.76 18.54 19.77
CA ARG A 410 -4.37 19.86 20.03
C ARG A 410 -4.65 20.09 21.52
N HIS A 411 -4.94 19.02 22.24
CA HIS A 411 -5.10 19.02 23.70
C HIS A 411 -3.77 18.80 24.44
N GLY A 412 -2.62 18.94 23.78
CA GLY A 412 -1.29 18.87 24.41
C GLY A 412 -0.91 17.50 24.98
N VAL A 413 -1.52 16.42 24.49
CA VAL A 413 -1.02 15.07 24.74
C VAL A 413 0.35 14.92 24.05
N ALA A 414 1.35 14.52 24.82
CA ALA A 414 2.72 14.38 24.35
C ALA A 414 2.93 13.05 23.61
N GLN A 415 2.32 11.97 24.11
CA GLN A 415 2.43 10.64 23.53
C GLN A 415 1.12 9.84 23.68
N LEU A 416 0.88 8.88 22.78
CA LEU A 416 -0.27 7.99 22.74
C LEU A 416 0.25 6.56 22.78
N VAL A 417 -0.44 5.70 23.52
CA VAL A 417 -0.17 4.26 23.60
C VAL A 417 -1.46 3.52 23.22
N VAL A 418 -1.37 2.57 22.29
CA VAL A 418 -2.53 1.78 21.84
C VAL A 418 -2.77 0.64 22.82
N ARG A 419 -4.01 0.45 23.28
CA ARG A 419 -4.41 -0.66 24.15
C ARG A 419 -4.89 -1.85 23.29
N PRO A 420 -4.55 -3.11 23.65
CA PRO A 420 -3.68 -3.50 24.75
C PRO A 420 -2.20 -3.26 24.39
N TYR A 421 -1.43 -2.75 25.36
CA TYR A 421 0.02 -2.61 25.25
C TYR A 421 0.72 -3.57 26.21
N VAL A 422 1.99 -3.90 25.91
CA VAL A 422 2.82 -4.77 26.74
C VAL A 422 3.73 -3.90 27.60
N LEU A 423 3.90 -4.29 28.87
CA LEU A 423 4.87 -3.68 29.76
C LEU A 423 6.25 -4.27 29.48
N ASP A 424 7.00 -3.62 28.59
CA ASP A 424 8.32 -4.06 28.14
C ASP A 424 9.35 -2.92 28.14
N ALA A 425 10.58 -3.22 27.73
CA ALA A 425 11.64 -2.23 27.63
C ALA A 425 11.27 -1.06 26.69
N THR A 426 10.43 -1.30 25.68
CA THR A 426 9.95 -0.27 24.74
C THR A 426 9.03 0.72 25.45
N PHE A 427 8.07 0.23 26.23
CA PHE A 427 7.18 1.05 27.04
C PHE A 427 7.95 1.88 28.09
N SER A 428 8.92 1.25 28.76
CA SER A 428 9.82 1.93 29.69
C SER A 428 10.62 3.05 29.02
N ALA A 429 11.18 2.79 27.84
CA ALA A 429 11.97 3.75 27.09
C ALA A 429 11.11 4.97 26.70
N LEU A 430 9.87 4.74 26.27
CA LEU A 430 8.90 5.79 25.96
C LEU A 430 8.66 6.71 27.15
N LEU A 431 8.38 6.16 28.34
CA LEU A 431 8.16 6.97 29.54
C LEU A 431 9.44 7.69 29.99
N SER A 432 10.59 7.02 29.88
CA SER A 432 11.89 7.59 30.24
C SER A 432 12.25 8.79 29.36
N GLU A 433 11.93 8.74 28.07
CA GLU A 433 12.08 9.87 27.14
C GLU A 433 11.24 11.07 27.58
N GLN A 434 9.97 10.85 27.93
CA GLN A 434 9.09 11.93 28.41
C GLN A 434 9.58 12.55 29.71
N VAL A 435 10.05 11.73 30.65
CA VAL A 435 10.64 12.22 31.91
C VAL A 435 11.94 12.98 31.67
N ALA A 436 12.68 12.70 30.59
CA ALA A 436 13.93 13.38 30.26
C ALA A 436 13.73 14.77 29.61
N LEU A 437 12.58 15.01 28.96
CA LEU A 437 12.26 16.24 28.23
C LEU A 437 12.02 17.47 29.12
N ARG A 438 11.55 17.27 30.35
CA ARG A 438 11.57 18.30 31.40
C ARG A 438 12.96 18.39 32.04
#